data_AF-A0A5C3Q6H9-F1
#
_entry.id   AF-A0A5C3Q6H9-F1
#
_cell.length_a   1.000
_cell.length_b   1.000
_cell.length_c   1.000
_cell.angle_alpha   90.00
_cell.angle_beta   90.00
_cell.angle_gamma   90.00
#
_symmetry.space_group_name_H-M   'P 1'
#
loop_
_entity.id
_entity.type
_entity.pdbx_description
1 polymer ?
#
loop_
_entity_poly.entity_id
_entity_poly.type
_entity_poly.pdbx_seq_one_letter_code
_entity_poly.pdbx_strand_id
1 'polypeptide(L)'
;MLSSSSVLLAISLLSAGISQSAPVPYRRSVEALNEEATAEAHVRDETATRAFTAVPIKTADGQCLSVNPLGGDFRANLIPIEAKVCDGSANQDWDVITAGLHNDRAGSALFVSSLTNGCMNFDSRRAVGNQVLLFSCGGRAAGEGGVTDSQLFEFADSTVTSTALRQDNGRDAAVCFTITNGLLDRAACVEGANDQLFTIGDGTATPPPPQVPEPAPPVEDTPAPPSPPTPPAPVSTSTKPSILNPEAVAEAHQRDDTATRAVTAAEIKTTDGQCLSVDPEAGDFRSNLVPIEAKACDGSANQQWDLITAGKHNNIRDGDATLVVSTLINGCMNFDSRRAPGNQVLLFSCGGRAAGEGETTDSQLFDFEEVSTTGVLAPLNGRGDICFEVKNGKLDQGACNASAGQVFAIGEESDAPAPAPQVPAPQVPAPQVPAPQVPAPQASAPPAPAPQVPAPPTTPSKLNAASTAEAHKRDDTATRALSSVQIKTSSGQCLSVDPESGDFRANLLPITAVACDANAAGQKFDVITKGRHNDAQGAALVVSSLMQGCFNFDSRRRAGDQVNIFSCGGRADGSGRVTNSQLFTFAAGSTGPIALQPRNAVGTCFVVREGRLDQAGCDGSEAQLFTLA
;
A
#
# COMPACT_ATOMS: atom_id res chain seq x y z
N MET A 1 -69.73 50.18 -25.35
CA MET A 1 -70.54 48.97 -25.51
C MET A 1 -69.62 47.86 -25.99
N LEU A 2 -69.56 46.75 -25.24
CA LEU A 2 -69.44 45.33 -25.64
C LEU A 2 -68.98 45.07 -27.10
N SER A 3 -68.10 44.14 -27.47
CA SER A 3 -67.71 42.83 -26.93
C SER A 3 -66.75 42.19 -27.95
N SER A 4 -66.01 41.17 -27.50
CA SER A 4 -65.37 40.09 -28.30
C SER A 4 -64.06 40.46 -29.00
N SER A 5 -62.94 39.76 -28.86
CA SER A 5 -62.73 38.33 -28.58
C SER A 5 -61.39 38.10 -27.89
N SER A 6 -61.39 37.23 -26.87
CA SER A 6 -60.21 36.56 -26.36
C SER A 6 -60.01 35.22 -27.09
N VAL A 7 -58.79 34.69 -26.95
CA VAL A 7 -58.33 33.28 -27.07
C VAL A 7 -57.31 33.05 -28.20
N LEU A 8 -56.19 32.43 -27.78
CA LEU A 8 -55.02 31.91 -28.51
C LEU A 8 -53.91 32.92 -28.86
N LEU A 9 -52.85 32.99 -28.04
CA LEU A 9 -51.67 32.14 -28.22
C LEU A 9 -50.70 32.35 -27.04
N ALA A 10 -50.38 31.26 -26.36
CA ALA A 10 -49.44 31.20 -25.25
C ALA A 10 -48.08 30.68 -25.74
N ILE A 11 -47.04 31.05 -24.98
CA ILE A 11 -45.71 30.42 -24.88
C ILE A 11 -44.68 30.86 -25.93
N SER A 12 -43.89 31.87 -25.57
CA SER A 12 -42.53 32.04 -26.10
C SER A 12 -41.63 32.69 -25.05
N LEU A 13 -40.47 32.04 -24.81
CA LEU A 13 -39.22 32.55 -24.22
C LEU A 13 -39.01 32.42 -22.69
N LEU A 14 -38.79 31.18 -22.23
CA LEU A 14 -37.74 30.92 -21.23
C LEU A 14 -36.87 29.75 -21.74
N SER A 15 -35.71 30.09 -22.31
CA SER A 15 -34.63 29.14 -22.62
C SER A 15 -33.32 29.80 -22.22
N ALA A 16 -33.09 29.94 -20.91
CA ALA A 16 -31.75 30.16 -20.39
C ALA A 16 -31.03 28.80 -20.46
N GLY A 17 -30.15 28.63 -21.44
CA GLY A 17 -29.31 27.45 -21.55
C GLY A 17 -28.39 27.34 -20.34
N ILE A 18 -28.61 26.31 -19.54
CA ILE A 18 -27.62 25.83 -18.58
C ILE A 18 -26.57 25.09 -19.41
N SER A 19 -25.50 25.79 -19.78
CA SER A 19 -24.27 25.13 -20.20
C SER A 19 -23.72 24.40 -18.97
N GLN A 20 -24.08 23.12 -18.82
CA GLN A 20 -23.32 22.22 -17.96
C GLN A 20 -21.95 22.07 -18.62
N SER A 21 -20.97 22.83 -18.13
CA SER A 21 -19.57 22.51 -18.37
C SER A 21 -19.33 21.14 -17.75
N ALA A 22 -19.27 20.08 -18.57
CA ALA A 22 -18.77 18.80 -18.14
C ALA A 22 -17.38 19.03 -17.50
N PRO A 23 -17.07 18.40 -16.36
CA PRO A 23 -15.74 18.51 -15.78
C PRO A 23 -14.75 17.96 -16.80
N VAL A 24 -13.94 18.85 -17.37
CA VAL A 24 -12.82 18.45 -18.23
C VAL A 24 -11.86 17.68 -17.33
N PRO A 25 -11.60 16.38 -17.58
CA PRO A 25 -10.63 15.64 -16.79
C PRO A 25 -9.28 16.36 -16.94
N TYR A 26 -8.77 16.88 -15.82
CA TYR A 26 -7.48 17.54 -15.76
C TYR A 26 -6.42 16.51 -16.20
N ARG A 27 -5.97 16.59 -17.46
CA ARG A 27 -4.82 15.81 -17.93
C ARG A 27 -3.63 16.26 -17.08
N ARG A 28 -3.09 15.35 -16.27
CA ARG A 28 -1.80 15.58 -15.62
C ARG A 28 -0.77 15.59 -16.74
N SER A 29 -0.32 16.75 -17.16
CA SER A 29 0.80 16.86 -18.09
C SER A 29 1.97 17.52 -17.40
N VAL A 30 3.16 16.99 -17.61
CA VAL A 30 4.41 17.60 -17.15
C VAL A 30 5.08 18.33 -18.30
N GLU A 31 5.83 19.39 -18.01
CA GLU A 31 6.60 20.11 -19.03
C GLU A 31 7.84 19.31 -19.48
N ALA A 32 8.37 18.46 -18.60
CA ALA A 32 9.49 17.55 -18.87
C ALA A 32 9.44 16.32 -17.95
N LEU A 33 10.02 15.21 -18.40
CA LEU A 33 10.25 14.03 -17.59
C LEU A 33 11.50 14.18 -16.73
N ASN A 34 11.53 13.47 -15.60
CA ASN A 34 12.78 13.17 -14.92
C ASN A 34 13.35 11.90 -15.55
N GLU A 35 14.42 12.04 -16.32
CA GLU A 35 15.01 10.93 -17.09
C GLU A 35 15.46 9.77 -16.19
N GLU A 36 16.08 10.05 -15.04
CA GLU A 36 16.55 9.01 -14.10
C GLU A 36 15.37 8.24 -13.50
N ALA A 37 14.36 8.96 -13.01
CA ALA A 37 13.17 8.33 -12.42
C ALA A 37 12.29 7.62 -13.46
N THR A 38 12.34 8.06 -14.72
CA THR A 38 11.66 7.39 -15.85
C THR A 38 12.41 6.11 -16.22
N ALA A 39 13.74 6.17 -16.31
CA ALA A 39 14.58 5.00 -16.58
C ALA A 39 14.47 3.94 -15.47
N GLU A 40 14.36 4.37 -14.21
CA GLU A 40 14.07 3.50 -13.08
C GLU A 40 12.66 2.90 -13.17
N ALA A 41 11.64 3.72 -13.44
CA ALA A 41 10.26 3.27 -13.48
C ALA A 41 9.94 2.34 -14.66
N HIS A 42 10.57 2.55 -15.81
CA HIS A 42 10.23 1.88 -17.06
C HIS A 42 11.42 1.13 -17.64
N VAL A 43 12.00 0.24 -16.82
CA VAL A 43 13.05 -0.66 -17.25
C VAL A 43 12.48 -1.67 -18.25
N ARG A 44 13.14 -1.80 -19.40
CA ARG A 44 12.78 -2.78 -20.42
C ARG A 44 13.03 -4.19 -19.88
N ASP A 45 12.04 -5.05 -20.02
CA ASP A 45 12.21 -6.48 -19.73
C ASP A 45 12.97 -7.16 -20.87
N GLU A 46 14.22 -7.50 -20.61
CA GLU A 46 15.12 -8.19 -21.54
C GLU A 46 14.90 -9.71 -21.58
N THR A 47 14.13 -10.28 -20.64
CA THR A 47 13.76 -11.70 -20.65
C THR A 47 12.43 -11.94 -21.36
N ALA A 48 11.79 -10.87 -21.84
CA ALA A 48 10.46 -10.91 -22.46
C ALA A 48 10.43 -11.68 -23.79
N THR A 49 9.51 -12.64 -23.89
CA THR A 49 9.05 -13.20 -25.15
C THR A 49 7.95 -12.31 -25.72
N ARG A 50 8.20 -11.76 -26.91
CA ARG A 50 7.32 -10.79 -27.58
C ARG A 50 6.59 -11.48 -28.72
N ALA A 51 5.26 -11.55 -28.64
CA ALA A 51 4.41 -11.98 -29.75
C ALA A 51 4.40 -10.93 -30.87
N PHE A 52 4.42 -9.65 -30.50
CA PHE A 52 4.54 -8.53 -31.41
C PHE A 52 5.53 -7.51 -30.85
N THR A 53 6.28 -6.85 -31.73
CA THR A 53 7.25 -5.81 -31.37
C THR A 53 7.01 -4.58 -32.24
N ALA A 54 6.89 -3.42 -31.62
CA ALA A 54 6.68 -2.13 -32.26
C ALA A 54 5.58 -2.16 -33.34
N VAL A 55 4.39 -2.63 -32.97
CA VAL A 55 3.22 -2.67 -33.87
C VAL A 55 2.12 -1.72 -33.40
N PRO A 56 1.32 -1.15 -34.32
CA PRO A 56 0.15 -0.38 -33.92
C PRO A 56 -0.93 -1.28 -33.33
N ILE A 57 -1.70 -0.76 -32.37
CA ILE A 57 -2.96 -1.36 -31.95
C ILE A 57 -4.08 -0.44 -32.44
N LYS A 58 -4.94 -0.96 -33.32
CA LYS A 58 -6.00 -0.19 -33.99
C LYS A 58 -7.37 -0.50 -33.40
N THR A 59 -8.18 0.52 -33.18
CA THR A 59 -9.61 0.39 -32.88
C THR A 59 -10.37 -0.09 -34.12
N ALA A 60 -11.61 -0.58 -33.96
CA ALA A 60 -12.42 -1.04 -35.09
C ALA A 60 -12.73 0.04 -36.14
N ASP A 61 -12.73 1.33 -35.76
CA ASP A 61 -12.88 2.47 -36.68
C ASP A 61 -11.55 2.92 -37.30
N GLY A 62 -10.44 2.21 -37.04
CA GLY A 62 -9.15 2.39 -37.69
C GLY A 62 -8.24 3.45 -37.06
N GLN A 63 -8.54 3.90 -35.85
CA GLN A 63 -7.65 4.78 -35.08
C GLN A 63 -6.58 3.95 -34.35
N CYS A 64 -5.39 4.49 -34.17
CA CYS A 64 -4.31 3.86 -33.41
C CYS A 64 -4.32 4.31 -31.95
N LEU A 65 -4.08 3.38 -31.04
CA LEU A 65 -3.78 3.69 -29.65
C LEU A 65 -2.45 4.42 -29.58
N SER A 66 -2.44 5.55 -28.89
CA SER A 66 -1.30 6.45 -28.84
C SER A 66 -1.08 7.02 -27.45
N VAL A 67 0.18 7.28 -27.10
CA VAL A 67 0.56 7.82 -25.79
C VAL A 67 1.36 9.11 -25.93
N ASN A 68 1.09 10.09 -25.07
CA ASN A 68 1.97 11.24 -24.93
C ASN A 68 2.89 11.01 -23.73
N PRO A 69 4.22 10.88 -23.88
CA PRO A 69 5.12 10.64 -22.75
C PRO A 69 5.03 11.72 -21.67
N LEU A 70 4.66 12.95 -22.03
CA LEU A 70 4.46 14.06 -21.10
C LEU A 70 3.05 14.11 -20.49
N GLY A 71 2.15 13.20 -20.88
CA GLY A 71 0.75 13.16 -20.47
C GLY A 71 0.51 12.51 -19.12
N GLY A 72 1.56 12.18 -18.36
CA GLY A 72 1.51 11.51 -17.07
C GLY A 72 2.11 12.34 -15.93
N ASP A 73 2.68 11.65 -14.95
CA ASP A 73 3.56 12.26 -13.96
C ASP A 73 5.01 12.36 -14.45
N PHE A 74 5.89 12.86 -13.57
CA PHE A 74 7.29 13.12 -13.91
C PHE A 74 8.11 11.87 -14.22
N ARG A 75 7.58 10.66 -13.98
CA ARG A 75 8.22 9.38 -14.30
C ARG A 75 7.66 8.72 -15.55
N ALA A 76 6.75 9.38 -16.28
CA ALA A 76 5.94 8.79 -17.34
C ALA A 76 4.90 7.75 -16.85
N ASN A 77 4.54 7.77 -15.57
CA ASN A 77 3.40 7.00 -15.06
C ASN A 77 2.08 7.73 -15.24
N LEU A 78 0.98 6.99 -15.23
CA LEU A 78 -0.39 7.49 -15.31
C LEU A 78 -0.67 8.25 -16.62
N ILE A 79 0.02 7.90 -17.70
CA ILE A 79 -0.21 8.48 -19.04
C ILE A 79 -1.52 7.93 -19.60
N PRO A 80 -2.49 8.79 -19.97
CA PRO A 80 -3.66 8.36 -20.71
C PRO A 80 -3.31 7.80 -22.08
N ILE A 81 -4.00 6.74 -22.47
CA ILE A 81 -3.89 6.13 -23.79
C ILE A 81 -5.02 6.71 -24.65
N GLU A 82 -4.67 7.33 -25.77
CA GLU A 82 -5.60 8.07 -26.64
C GLU A 82 -5.82 7.29 -27.94
N ALA A 83 -7.05 7.25 -28.44
CA ALA A 83 -7.32 6.83 -29.81
C ALA A 83 -7.08 8.02 -30.75
N LYS A 84 -6.18 7.87 -31.73
CA LYS A 84 -5.81 8.92 -32.70
C LYS A 84 -5.72 8.37 -34.11
N VAL A 85 -5.73 9.26 -35.10
CA VAL A 85 -5.43 8.88 -36.49
C VAL A 85 -4.05 8.21 -36.52
N CYS A 86 -3.98 7.04 -37.15
CA CYS A 86 -2.72 6.33 -37.35
C CYS A 86 -1.76 7.18 -38.20
N ASP A 87 -0.59 7.50 -37.67
CA ASP A 87 0.45 8.30 -38.33
C ASP A 87 1.80 7.58 -38.40
N GLY A 88 1.91 6.38 -37.83
CA GLY A 88 3.13 5.58 -37.81
C GLY A 88 4.23 6.15 -36.92
N SER A 89 3.88 7.05 -36.01
CA SER A 89 4.81 7.58 -35.01
C SER A 89 5.10 6.55 -33.93
N ALA A 90 6.29 6.64 -33.32
CA ALA A 90 6.71 5.71 -32.26
C ALA A 90 5.78 5.73 -31.03
N ASN A 91 5.05 6.83 -30.80
CA ASN A 91 4.01 6.91 -29.76
C ASN A 91 2.75 6.09 -30.08
N GLN A 92 2.67 5.43 -31.23
CA GLN A 92 1.60 4.50 -31.60
C GLN A 92 2.06 3.05 -31.63
N ASP A 93 3.33 2.79 -31.30
CA ASP A 93 3.93 1.46 -31.36
C ASP A 93 3.85 0.78 -29.99
N TRP A 94 3.46 -0.50 -30.04
CA TRP A 94 3.27 -1.34 -28.89
C TRP A 94 4.00 -2.67 -29.05
N ASP A 95 4.57 -3.14 -27.97
CA ASP A 95 5.00 -4.52 -27.82
C ASP A 95 3.91 -5.32 -27.10
N VAL A 96 3.75 -6.58 -27.52
CA VAL A 96 2.85 -7.53 -26.86
C VAL A 96 3.70 -8.65 -26.28
N ILE A 97 3.86 -8.65 -24.97
CA ILE A 97 4.74 -9.58 -24.24
C ILE A 97 3.90 -10.70 -23.65
N THR A 98 4.16 -11.94 -24.06
CA THR A 98 3.40 -13.14 -23.63
C THR A 98 4.12 -13.99 -22.59
N ALA A 99 5.39 -13.70 -22.32
CA ALA A 99 6.16 -14.26 -21.21
C ALA A 99 7.33 -13.33 -20.88
N GLY A 100 7.87 -13.37 -19.66
CA GLY A 100 9.03 -12.57 -19.24
C GLY A 100 9.08 -12.36 -17.73
N LEU A 101 9.97 -11.51 -17.25
CA LEU A 101 10.06 -11.10 -15.84
C LEU A 101 8.73 -10.53 -15.34
N HIS A 102 8.04 -9.78 -16.20
CA HIS A 102 6.76 -9.14 -15.87
C HIS A 102 5.55 -9.85 -16.49
N ASN A 103 5.70 -11.04 -17.09
CA ASN A 103 4.57 -11.87 -17.48
C ASN A 103 4.91 -13.34 -17.23
N ASP A 104 4.40 -13.88 -16.13
CA ASP A 104 4.57 -15.26 -15.71
C ASP A 104 3.32 -16.12 -15.98
N ARG A 105 2.33 -15.58 -16.71
CA ARG A 105 1.02 -16.22 -16.91
C ARG A 105 0.80 -16.62 -18.37
N ALA A 106 0.79 -17.93 -18.62
CA ALA A 106 0.44 -18.49 -19.91
C ALA A 106 -0.96 -18.06 -20.37
N GLY A 107 -1.11 -17.79 -21.67
CA GLY A 107 -2.37 -17.32 -22.24
C GLY A 107 -2.73 -15.88 -21.87
N SER A 108 -1.78 -15.11 -21.32
CA SER A 108 -1.94 -13.68 -21.06
C SER A 108 -0.85 -12.86 -21.74
N ALA A 109 -1.10 -11.56 -21.92
CA ALA A 109 -0.12 -10.61 -22.44
C ALA A 109 -0.07 -9.32 -21.61
N LEU A 110 1.11 -8.71 -21.58
CA LEU A 110 1.28 -7.30 -21.32
C LEU A 110 1.26 -6.54 -22.64
N PHE A 111 0.57 -5.41 -22.65
CA PHE A 111 0.66 -4.41 -23.71
C PHE A 111 1.57 -3.29 -23.25
N VAL A 112 2.72 -3.16 -23.91
CA VAL A 112 3.79 -2.26 -23.49
C VAL A 112 4.03 -1.22 -24.56
N SER A 113 4.03 0.06 -24.18
CA SER A 113 4.42 1.15 -25.08
C SER A 113 5.88 0.97 -25.50
N SER A 114 6.14 0.80 -26.80
CA SER A 114 7.51 0.65 -27.31
C SER A 114 8.33 1.95 -27.15
N LEU A 115 7.65 3.09 -26.99
CA LEU A 115 8.28 4.38 -26.75
C LEU A 115 8.79 4.54 -25.32
N THR A 116 7.99 4.12 -24.33
CA THR A 116 8.25 4.42 -22.91
C THR A 116 8.58 3.21 -22.07
N ASN A 117 8.40 1.98 -22.56
CA ASN A 117 8.39 0.73 -21.80
C ASN A 117 7.35 0.69 -20.66
N GLY A 118 6.35 1.57 -20.70
CA GLY A 118 5.21 1.51 -19.77
C GLY A 118 4.23 0.42 -20.17
N CYS A 119 3.70 -0.30 -19.18
CA CYS A 119 2.65 -1.29 -19.34
C CYS A 119 1.27 -0.62 -19.26
N MET A 120 0.32 -1.08 -20.09
CA MET A 120 -1.09 -0.77 -19.87
C MET A 120 -1.50 -1.30 -18.49
N ASN A 121 -2.13 -0.44 -17.70
CA ASN A 121 -2.49 -0.70 -16.32
C ASN A 121 -3.91 -0.21 -16.06
N PHE A 122 -4.64 -1.03 -15.32
CA PHE A 122 -5.98 -0.73 -14.85
C PHE A 122 -6.01 -0.23 -13.39
N ASP A 123 -6.85 0.77 -13.09
CA ASP A 123 -7.15 1.19 -11.73
C ASP A 123 -8.66 1.47 -11.55
N SER A 124 -9.37 0.53 -10.92
CA SER A 124 -10.81 0.61 -10.65
C SER A 124 -11.23 1.81 -9.80
N ARG A 125 -10.30 2.36 -9.03
CA ARG A 125 -10.55 3.45 -8.08
C ARG A 125 -10.59 4.82 -8.79
N ARG A 126 -10.17 4.87 -10.06
CA ARG A 126 -10.21 6.10 -10.86
C ARG A 126 -11.58 6.32 -11.47
N ALA A 127 -11.88 7.59 -11.74
CA ALA A 127 -13.10 7.96 -12.44
C ALA A 127 -13.13 7.33 -13.85
N VAL A 128 -14.33 7.03 -14.32
CA VAL A 128 -14.59 6.61 -15.71
C VAL A 128 -13.99 7.64 -16.68
N GLY A 129 -13.41 7.16 -17.77
CA GLY A 129 -12.63 7.90 -18.76
C GLY A 129 -11.15 8.08 -18.36
N ASN A 130 -10.71 7.40 -17.30
CA ASN A 130 -9.37 7.57 -16.73
C ASN A 130 -8.91 6.31 -15.97
N GLN A 131 -9.47 5.14 -16.29
CA GLN A 131 -9.19 3.91 -15.54
C GLN A 131 -8.11 3.05 -16.18
N VAL A 132 -7.84 3.23 -17.48
CA VAL A 132 -6.78 2.54 -18.23
C VAL A 132 -5.71 3.55 -18.61
N LEU A 133 -4.48 3.32 -18.15
CA LEU A 133 -3.35 4.25 -18.27
C LEU A 133 -2.06 3.46 -18.49
N LEU A 134 -0.99 4.10 -18.97
CA LEU A 134 0.34 3.52 -18.81
C LEU A 134 0.82 3.66 -17.38
N PHE A 135 1.45 2.61 -16.88
CA PHE A 135 2.17 2.58 -15.63
C PHE A 135 3.43 1.72 -15.78
N SER A 136 4.35 1.84 -14.85
CA SER A 136 5.53 0.97 -14.77
C SER A 136 5.13 -0.50 -14.72
N CYS A 137 5.81 -1.32 -15.51
CA CYS A 137 5.65 -2.77 -15.50
C CYS A 137 6.15 -3.29 -14.14
N GLY A 138 5.32 -4.06 -13.42
CA GLY A 138 5.61 -4.50 -12.03
C GLY A 138 4.73 -3.86 -10.94
N GLY A 139 3.73 -3.07 -11.34
CA GLY A 139 2.64 -2.59 -10.47
C GLY A 139 3.01 -1.52 -9.43
N ARG A 140 4.29 -1.18 -9.25
CA ARG A 140 4.74 -0.07 -8.39
C ARG A 140 5.41 1.02 -9.19
N ALA A 141 5.27 2.25 -8.72
CA ALA A 141 5.60 3.47 -9.46
C ALA A 141 7.09 3.66 -9.81
N ALA A 142 8.01 2.87 -9.26
CA ALA A 142 9.44 2.90 -9.62
C ALA A 142 9.87 1.63 -10.39
N GLY A 143 8.92 0.88 -10.96
CA GLY A 143 9.25 -0.28 -11.82
C GLY A 143 9.66 -1.52 -11.04
N GLU A 144 9.68 -1.45 -9.72
CA GLU A 144 9.96 -2.57 -8.84
C GLU A 144 8.69 -3.38 -8.54
N GLY A 145 8.83 -4.69 -8.33
CA GLY A 145 7.69 -5.55 -7.96
C GLY A 145 7.45 -6.68 -8.94
N GLY A 146 6.34 -7.38 -8.74
CA GLY A 146 5.83 -8.39 -9.67
C GLY A 146 4.66 -7.81 -10.45
N VAL A 147 4.37 -8.39 -11.62
CA VAL A 147 3.17 -8.01 -12.37
C VAL A 147 1.93 -8.21 -11.51
N THR A 148 0.97 -7.30 -11.63
CA THR A 148 -0.32 -7.41 -10.95
C THR A 148 -1.39 -7.75 -11.98
N ASP A 149 -2.48 -8.37 -11.55
CA ASP A 149 -3.62 -8.70 -12.43
C ASP A 149 -4.25 -7.44 -13.08
N SER A 150 -3.91 -6.25 -12.59
CA SER A 150 -4.26 -4.98 -13.23
C SER A 150 -3.52 -4.69 -14.55
N GLN A 151 -2.48 -5.46 -14.87
CA GLN A 151 -1.64 -5.30 -16.06
C GLN A 151 -1.71 -6.48 -17.02
N LEU A 152 -2.35 -7.59 -16.62
CA LEU A 152 -2.45 -8.81 -17.43
C LEU A 152 -3.77 -8.86 -18.20
N PHE A 153 -3.68 -9.28 -19.45
CA PHE A 153 -4.81 -9.35 -20.39
C PHE A 153 -4.86 -10.72 -21.06
N GLU A 154 -6.05 -11.28 -21.25
CA GLU A 154 -6.21 -12.56 -21.93
C GLU A 154 -5.67 -12.49 -23.36
N PHE A 155 -4.76 -13.40 -23.68
CA PHE A 155 -4.06 -13.48 -24.95
C PHE A 155 -3.65 -14.94 -25.25
N ALA A 156 -4.65 -15.76 -25.60
CA ALA A 156 -4.47 -17.20 -25.77
C ALA A 156 -3.86 -17.61 -27.11
N ASP A 157 -3.96 -16.76 -28.15
CA ASP A 157 -3.51 -17.10 -29.50
C ASP A 157 -2.86 -15.88 -30.18
N SER A 158 -1.54 -15.96 -30.38
CA SER A 158 -0.75 -14.92 -31.05
C SER A 158 -1.06 -14.79 -32.54
N THR A 159 -1.85 -15.70 -33.13
CA THR A 159 -2.32 -15.60 -34.52
C THR A 159 -3.58 -14.75 -34.64
N VAL A 160 -4.28 -14.49 -33.53
CA VAL A 160 -5.46 -13.62 -33.51
C VAL A 160 -5.01 -12.17 -33.53
N THR A 161 -5.09 -11.54 -34.70
CA THR A 161 -4.74 -10.13 -34.86
C THR A 161 -5.88 -9.19 -34.55
N SER A 162 -7.12 -9.65 -34.30
CA SER A 162 -8.25 -8.81 -33.91
C SER A 162 -9.04 -9.46 -32.78
N THR A 163 -9.07 -8.83 -31.62
CA THR A 163 -9.73 -9.39 -30.43
C THR A 163 -10.25 -8.29 -29.50
N ALA A 164 -11.17 -8.66 -28.61
CA ALA A 164 -11.49 -7.83 -27.47
C ALA A 164 -10.37 -7.98 -26.43
N LEU A 165 -9.79 -6.85 -26.00
CA LEU A 165 -8.75 -6.84 -24.97
C LEU A 165 -9.42 -7.01 -23.61
N ARG A 166 -9.43 -8.25 -23.12
CA ARG A 166 -10.06 -8.65 -21.87
C ARG A 166 -9.04 -8.61 -20.76
N GLN A 167 -9.36 -7.90 -19.69
CA GLN A 167 -8.50 -7.89 -18.52
C GLN A 167 -8.63 -9.21 -17.77
N ASP A 168 -7.48 -9.78 -17.39
CA ASP A 168 -7.40 -11.06 -16.74
C ASP A 168 -7.44 -10.90 -15.21
N ASN A 169 -8.60 -10.51 -14.67
CA ASN A 169 -8.79 -10.30 -13.22
C ASN A 169 -9.40 -11.52 -12.49
N GLY A 170 -9.53 -12.67 -13.14
CA GLY A 170 -9.95 -13.95 -12.53
C GLY A 170 -11.31 -14.01 -11.78
N ARG A 171 -12.01 -12.90 -11.51
CA ARG A 171 -13.18 -12.84 -10.61
C ARG A 171 -14.26 -11.81 -10.95
N ASP A 172 -14.01 -10.81 -11.79
CA ASP A 172 -15.05 -9.85 -12.22
C ASP A 172 -15.76 -10.31 -13.50
N ALA A 173 -17.03 -9.93 -13.67
CA ALA A 173 -17.74 -10.03 -14.96
C ALA A 173 -16.83 -9.49 -16.06
N ALA A 174 -16.58 -10.29 -17.10
CA ALA A 174 -15.55 -10.03 -18.12
C ALA A 174 -15.49 -8.53 -18.48
N VAL A 175 -14.34 -7.91 -18.23
CA VAL A 175 -14.11 -6.48 -18.45
C VAL A 175 -13.30 -6.33 -19.72
N CYS A 176 -13.82 -5.53 -20.65
CA CYS A 176 -13.17 -5.27 -21.92
C CYS A 176 -12.72 -3.83 -21.97
N PHE A 177 -11.61 -3.59 -22.65
CA PHE A 177 -11.27 -2.24 -23.07
C PHE A 177 -12.33 -1.68 -24.01
N THR A 178 -12.56 -0.38 -23.90
CA THR A 178 -13.41 0.40 -24.80
C THR A 178 -12.79 1.77 -25.04
N ILE A 179 -13.25 2.49 -26.06
CA ILE A 179 -12.91 3.89 -26.26
C ILE A 179 -14.02 4.80 -25.72
N THR A 180 -13.71 5.52 -24.64
CA THR A 180 -14.59 6.51 -24.03
C THR A 180 -14.03 7.91 -24.23
N ASN A 181 -14.74 8.78 -24.96
CA ASN A 181 -14.33 10.15 -25.24
C ASN A 181 -12.91 10.26 -25.87
N GLY A 182 -12.54 9.31 -26.74
CA GLY A 182 -11.23 9.26 -27.41
C GLY A 182 -10.09 8.77 -26.52
N LEU A 183 -10.38 8.28 -25.31
CA LEU A 183 -9.42 7.65 -24.42
C LEU A 183 -9.74 6.16 -24.28
N LEU A 184 -8.70 5.34 -24.13
CA LEU A 184 -8.85 3.95 -23.74
C LEU A 184 -9.36 3.91 -22.30
N ASP A 185 -10.39 3.11 -22.09
CA ASP A 185 -11.05 2.93 -20.81
C ASP A 185 -11.62 1.51 -20.72
N ARG A 186 -12.48 1.24 -19.74
CA ARG A 186 -13.13 -0.07 -19.60
C ARG A 186 -14.65 0.00 -19.66
N ALA A 187 -15.24 -1.12 -20.05
CA ALA A 187 -16.66 -1.40 -19.90
C ALA A 187 -16.86 -2.90 -19.60
N ALA A 188 -18.09 -3.28 -19.28
CA ALA A 188 -18.47 -4.69 -19.32
C ALA A 188 -18.28 -5.22 -20.74
N CYS A 189 -17.73 -6.43 -20.88
CA CYS A 189 -17.54 -7.06 -22.17
C CYS A 189 -18.89 -7.30 -22.85
N VAL A 190 -18.99 -6.83 -24.09
CA VAL A 190 -20.11 -7.08 -24.98
C VAL A 190 -19.53 -7.75 -26.22
N GLU A 191 -19.91 -9.00 -26.46
CA GLU A 191 -19.39 -9.78 -27.58
C GLU A 191 -19.71 -9.08 -28.92
N GLY A 192 -18.67 -8.88 -29.74
CA GLY A 192 -18.79 -8.22 -31.04
C GLY A 192 -19.03 -6.71 -31.00
N ALA A 193 -18.95 -6.06 -29.82
CA ALA A 193 -19.05 -4.61 -29.74
C ALA A 193 -17.85 -3.93 -30.41
N ASN A 194 -18.10 -3.13 -31.44
CA ASN A 194 -17.06 -2.50 -32.25
C ASN A 194 -16.13 -1.59 -31.43
N ASP A 195 -16.64 -0.91 -30.42
CA ASP A 195 -15.87 -0.05 -29.52
C ASP A 195 -14.95 -0.85 -28.58
N GLN A 196 -15.09 -2.18 -28.53
CA GLN A 196 -14.28 -3.09 -27.71
C GLN A 196 -13.34 -3.98 -28.53
N LEU A 197 -13.35 -3.87 -29.87
CA LEU A 197 -12.52 -4.66 -30.76
C LEU A 197 -11.25 -3.90 -31.15
N PHE A 198 -10.11 -4.56 -30.98
CA PHE A 198 -8.79 -4.02 -31.28
C PHE A 198 -8.02 -4.95 -32.20
N THR A 199 -7.39 -4.37 -33.24
CA THR A 199 -6.50 -5.07 -34.17
C THR A 199 -5.05 -4.80 -33.82
N ILE A 200 -4.25 -5.84 -33.57
CA ILE A 200 -2.82 -5.77 -33.28
C ILE A 200 -2.04 -5.93 -34.60
N GLY A 201 -1.22 -4.92 -34.92
CA GLY A 201 -0.49 -4.81 -36.18
C GLY A 201 -1.38 -4.56 -37.39
N ASP A 202 -0.86 -4.88 -38.58
CA ASP A 202 -1.57 -4.73 -39.86
C ASP A 202 -2.39 -5.97 -40.26
N GLY A 203 -2.67 -6.87 -39.32
CA GLY A 203 -3.47 -8.08 -39.58
C GLY A 203 -2.69 -9.24 -40.21
N THR A 204 -1.36 -9.14 -40.31
CA THR A 204 -0.48 -10.27 -40.67
C THR A 204 0.49 -10.53 -39.53
N ALA A 205 0.32 -11.64 -38.81
CA ALA A 205 1.30 -12.10 -37.83
C ALA A 205 2.65 -12.28 -38.55
N THR A 206 3.64 -11.46 -38.20
CA THR A 206 5.01 -11.67 -38.68
C THR A 206 5.55 -12.86 -37.89
N PRO A 207 6.05 -13.92 -38.56
CA PRO A 207 6.61 -15.07 -37.84
C PRO A 207 7.75 -14.60 -36.94
N PRO A 208 7.91 -15.20 -35.74
CA PRO A 208 9.06 -14.90 -34.90
C PRO A 208 10.35 -15.15 -35.71
N PRO A 209 11.38 -14.30 -35.55
CA PRO A 209 12.66 -14.51 -36.22
C PRO A 209 13.19 -15.91 -35.87
N PRO A 210 13.81 -16.63 -36.82
CA PRO A 210 14.27 -18.00 -36.60
C PRO A 210 15.19 -18.03 -35.38
N GLN A 211 14.83 -18.88 -34.41
CA GLN A 211 15.71 -19.22 -33.29
C GLN A 211 17.04 -19.69 -33.87
N VAL A 212 18.10 -18.93 -33.58
CA VAL A 212 19.47 -19.36 -33.85
C VAL A 212 19.72 -20.60 -32.99
N PRO A 213 20.09 -21.76 -33.57
CA PRO A 213 20.40 -22.94 -32.79
C PRO A 213 21.57 -22.62 -31.85
N GLU A 214 21.36 -22.90 -30.57
CA GLU A 214 22.39 -22.89 -29.54
C GLU A 214 23.60 -23.73 -30.02
N PRO A 215 24.83 -23.17 -30.05
CA PRO A 215 25.99 -23.92 -30.50
C PRO A 215 26.35 -24.99 -29.46
N ALA A 216 26.61 -26.21 -29.94
CA ALA A 216 27.05 -27.33 -29.13
C ALA A 216 28.29 -26.99 -28.28
N PRO A 217 28.44 -27.60 -27.09
CA PRO A 217 29.56 -27.29 -26.20
C PRO A 217 30.90 -27.70 -26.83
N PRO A 218 31.96 -26.88 -26.71
CA PRO A 218 33.28 -27.26 -27.18
C PRO A 218 33.89 -28.32 -26.25
N VAL A 219 34.56 -29.28 -26.88
CA VAL A 219 35.34 -30.36 -26.27
C VAL A 219 36.52 -29.78 -25.49
N GLU A 220 36.79 -30.42 -24.34
CA GLU A 220 37.86 -30.14 -23.39
C GLU A 220 39.23 -29.85 -24.03
N ASP A 221 39.90 -28.82 -23.53
CA ASP A 221 41.36 -28.79 -23.46
C ASP A 221 41.82 -28.30 -22.07
N THR A 222 42.88 -28.94 -21.61
CA THR A 222 43.43 -29.05 -20.25
C THR A 222 43.53 -27.73 -19.43
N PRO A 223 43.16 -27.72 -18.12
CA PRO A 223 43.22 -26.52 -17.28
C PRO A 223 44.64 -26.24 -16.71
N ALA A 224 44.96 -24.95 -16.63
CA ALA A 224 46.09 -24.39 -15.88
C ALA A 224 45.83 -24.47 -14.35
N PRO A 225 46.88 -24.48 -13.49
CA PRO A 225 46.72 -24.70 -12.06
C PRO A 225 45.98 -23.54 -11.35
N PRO A 226 45.14 -23.85 -10.34
CA PRO A 226 44.29 -22.86 -9.67
C PRO A 226 45.09 -21.93 -8.75
N SER A 227 44.72 -20.66 -8.76
CA SER A 227 45.07 -19.70 -7.72
C SER A 227 44.36 -20.05 -6.41
N PRO A 228 44.97 -19.81 -5.24
CA PRO A 228 44.37 -20.18 -3.96
C PRO A 228 43.07 -19.42 -3.70
N PRO A 229 42.06 -20.06 -3.09
CA PRO A 229 40.76 -19.46 -2.87
C PRO A 229 40.86 -18.28 -1.90
N THR A 230 40.35 -17.13 -2.34
CA THR A 230 39.97 -16.05 -1.43
C THR A 230 38.84 -16.59 -0.53
N PRO A 231 38.97 -16.50 0.81
CA PRO A 231 37.97 -17.04 1.73
C PRO A 231 36.61 -16.38 1.44
N PRO A 232 35.51 -17.16 1.45
CA PRO A 232 34.17 -16.60 1.28
C PRO A 232 33.92 -15.60 2.40
N ALA A 233 33.43 -14.42 2.02
CA ALA A 233 32.84 -13.50 2.98
C ALA A 233 31.77 -14.26 3.78
N PRO A 234 31.72 -14.11 5.12
CA PRO A 234 30.76 -14.84 5.93
C PRO A 234 29.35 -14.52 5.46
N VAL A 235 28.63 -15.59 5.10
CA VAL A 235 27.19 -15.60 4.93
C VAL A 235 26.59 -15.04 6.22
N SER A 236 25.80 -13.97 6.12
CA SER A 236 24.94 -13.54 7.22
C SER A 236 23.91 -14.64 7.50
N THR A 237 24.31 -15.61 8.31
CA THR A 237 23.40 -16.39 9.14
C THR A 237 22.53 -15.40 9.88
N SER A 238 21.20 -15.57 9.82
CA SER A 238 20.20 -14.84 10.59
C SER A 238 20.74 -14.43 11.96
N THR A 239 21.29 -13.21 12.04
CA THR A 239 21.47 -12.52 13.30
C THR A 239 20.08 -12.04 13.64
N LYS A 240 19.48 -12.66 14.66
CA LYS A 240 18.35 -12.14 15.44
C LYS A 240 18.29 -10.61 15.29
N PRO A 241 17.30 -10.05 14.58
CA PRO A 241 17.21 -8.61 14.47
C PRO A 241 16.98 -8.05 15.87
N SER A 242 17.88 -7.15 16.27
CA SER A 242 17.55 -5.90 16.97
C SER A 242 16.15 -5.86 17.60
N ILE A 243 16.10 -5.94 18.93
CA ILE A 243 15.01 -5.56 19.85
C ILE A 243 13.70 -5.23 19.12
N LEU A 244 12.70 -6.11 19.23
CA LEU A 244 11.32 -5.82 18.83
C LEU A 244 10.92 -4.43 19.31
N ASN A 245 10.37 -3.62 18.41
CA ASN A 245 9.75 -2.35 18.79
C ASN A 245 8.26 -2.60 19.06
N PRO A 246 7.81 -2.63 20.32
CA PRO A 246 6.43 -3.00 20.64
C PRO A 246 5.39 -2.07 20.01
N GLU A 247 5.72 -0.80 19.82
CA GLU A 247 4.82 0.17 19.17
C GLU A 247 4.71 -0.10 17.68
N ALA A 248 5.83 -0.41 17.02
CA ALA A 248 5.83 -0.72 15.60
C ALA A 248 5.18 -2.09 15.31
N VAL A 249 5.31 -3.07 16.22
CA VAL A 249 4.57 -4.33 16.18
C VAL A 249 3.07 -4.06 16.34
N ALA A 250 2.67 -3.24 17.32
CA ALA A 250 1.26 -2.90 17.54
C ALA A 250 0.65 -2.09 16.38
N GLU A 251 1.43 -1.24 15.73
CA GLU A 251 1.02 -0.52 14.52
C GLU A 251 0.87 -1.48 13.33
N ALA A 252 1.88 -2.31 13.08
CA ALA A 252 1.91 -3.22 11.95
C ALA A 252 0.85 -4.33 12.06
N HIS A 253 0.57 -4.82 13.26
CA HIS A 253 -0.31 -5.96 13.46
C HIS A 253 -1.52 -5.61 14.32
N GLN A 254 -2.30 -4.65 13.83
CA GLN A 254 -3.56 -4.28 14.45
C GLN A 254 -4.60 -5.38 14.26
N ARG A 255 -5.24 -5.77 15.37
CA ARG A 255 -6.38 -6.68 15.33
C ARG A 255 -7.52 -6.05 14.54
N ASP A 256 -8.06 -6.82 13.61
CA ASP A 256 -9.30 -6.45 12.92
C ASP A 256 -10.50 -6.83 13.79
N ASP A 257 -11.07 -5.84 14.49
CA ASP A 257 -12.26 -6.02 15.32
C ASP A 257 -13.57 -6.03 14.51
N THR A 258 -13.50 -5.72 13.22
CA THR A 258 -14.65 -5.84 12.29
C THR A 258 -14.72 -7.21 11.61
N ALA A 259 -13.74 -8.07 11.88
CA ALA A 259 -13.60 -9.36 11.23
C ALA A 259 -14.71 -10.34 11.59
N THR A 260 -15.27 -10.99 10.56
CA THR A 260 -16.05 -12.23 10.69
C THR A 260 -15.08 -13.40 10.67
N ARG A 261 -15.08 -14.19 11.75
CA ARG A 261 -14.16 -15.31 11.97
C ARG A 261 -14.92 -16.61 11.77
N ALA A 262 -14.51 -17.41 10.79
CA ALA A 262 -15.04 -18.75 10.60
C ALA A 262 -14.52 -19.70 11.69
N VAL A 263 -13.26 -19.54 12.09
CA VAL A 263 -12.63 -20.28 13.19
C VAL A 263 -11.81 -19.29 14.01
N THR A 264 -11.77 -19.48 15.33
CA THR A 264 -11.01 -18.64 16.26
C THR A 264 -10.11 -19.49 17.14
N ALA A 265 -8.84 -19.08 17.28
CA ALA A 265 -7.82 -19.70 18.12
C ALA A 265 -7.65 -21.22 17.90
N ALA A 266 -7.76 -21.67 16.65
CA ALA A 266 -7.57 -23.07 16.30
C ALA A 266 -6.11 -23.42 16.01
N GLU A 267 -5.75 -24.66 16.29
CA GLU A 267 -4.50 -25.25 15.80
C GLU A 267 -4.66 -25.62 14.31
N ILE A 268 -3.59 -25.42 13.54
CA ILE A 268 -3.45 -25.95 12.18
C ILE A 268 -2.40 -27.06 12.26
N LYS A 269 -2.82 -28.30 12.04
CA LYS A 269 -2.03 -29.52 12.22
C LYS A 269 -1.59 -30.09 10.89
N THR A 270 -0.35 -30.52 10.78
CA THR A 270 0.15 -31.35 9.69
C THR A 270 -0.38 -32.78 9.83
N THR A 271 -0.32 -33.58 8.75
CA THR A 271 -0.77 -34.99 8.81
C THR A 271 0.03 -35.89 9.75
N ASP A 272 1.26 -35.52 10.11
CA ASP A 272 2.09 -36.19 11.11
C ASP A 272 1.86 -35.66 12.55
N GLY A 273 0.89 -34.76 12.74
CA GLY A 273 0.43 -34.31 14.06
C GLY A 273 1.24 -33.16 14.67
N GLN A 274 2.04 -32.45 13.88
CA GLN A 274 2.72 -31.22 14.30
C GLN A 274 1.81 -30.01 14.07
N CYS A 275 1.94 -28.98 14.90
CA CYS A 275 1.20 -27.73 14.78
C CYS A 275 2.05 -26.66 14.11
N LEU A 276 1.43 -25.85 13.24
CA LEU A 276 2.03 -24.63 12.73
C LEU A 276 2.21 -23.63 13.87
N SER A 277 3.43 -23.11 14.02
CA SER A 277 3.86 -22.30 15.14
C SER A 277 4.69 -21.12 14.67
N VAL A 278 4.63 -20.01 15.39
CA VAL A 278 5.41 -18.79 15.10
C VAL A 278 6.21 -18.30 16.28
N ASP A 279 7.39 -17.73 16.03
CA ASP A 279 8.18 -17.02 17.02
C ASP A 279 8.14 -15.52 16.69
N PRO A 280 7.44 -14.67 17.48
CA PRO A 280 7.34 -13.24 17.23
C PRO A 280 8.70 -12.52 17.12
N GLU A 281 9.75 -13.07 17.74
CA GLU A 281 11.11 -12.51 17.72
C GLU A 281 11.93 -12.93 16.50
N ALA A 282 11.45 -13.86 15.68
CA ALA A 282 12.18 -14.40 14.53
C ALA A 282 12.06 -13.52 13.26
N GLY A 283 11.19 -12.50 13.30
CA GLY A 283 10.97 -11.55 12.21
C GLY A 283 11.85 -10.29 12.30
N ASP A 284 11.46 -9.26 11.57
CA ASP A 284 12.04 -7.91 11.68
C ASP A 284 11.58 -7.19 12.97
N PHE A 285 12.03 -5.94 13.15
CA PHE A 285 11.72 -5.14 14.35
C PHE A 285 10.22 -4.87 14.58
N ARG A 286 9.36 -5.15 13.59
CA ARG A 286 7.90 -5.03 13.67
C ARG A 286 7.19 -6.38 13.75
N SER A 287 7.93 -7.49 13.85
CA SER A 287 7.42 -8.86 13.73
C SER A 287 6.83 -9.19 12.35
N ASN A 288 7.25 -8.47 11.29
CA ASN A 288 7.04 -8.94 9.93
C ASN A 288 8.10 -9.99 9.55
N LEU A 289 7.83 -10.75 8.49
CA LEU A 289 8.74 -11.75 7.96
C LEU A 289 9.06 -12.86 8.97
N VAL A 290 8.17 -13.09 9.93
CA VAL A 290 8.30 -14.16 10.92
C VAL A 290 8.07 -15.50 10.20
N PRO A 291 9.05 -16.42 10.21
CA PRO A 291 8.86 -17.74 9.62
C PRO A 291 7.79 -18.55 10.37
N ILE A 292 7.11 -19.44 9.65
CA ILE A 292 6.14 -20.38 10.23
C ILE A 292 6.79 -21.76 10.29
N GLU A 293 6.79 -22.38 11.46
CA GLU A 293 7.48 -23.65 11.74
C GLU A 293 6.48 -24.74 12.11
N ALA A 294 6.73 -25.98 11.73
CA ALA A 294 5.99 -27.14 12.25
C ALA A 294 6.67 -27.62 13.54
N LYS A 295 5.93 -27.65 14.65
CA LYS A 295 6.41 -28.05 15.98
C LYS A 295 5.43 -29.01 16.65
N ALA A 296 5.87 -29.71 17.70
CA ALA A 296 4.94 -30.49 18.52
C ALA A 296 3.82 -29.59 19.06
N CYS A 297 2.57 -30.07 18.95
CA CYS A 297 1.42 -29.33 19.46
C CYS A 297 1.48 -29.22 20.99
N ASP A 298 1.35 -28.00 21.51
CA ASP A 298 1.40 -27.71 22.95
C ASP A 298 0.26 -26.80 23.43
N GLY A 299 -0.67 -26.42 22.53
CA GLY A 299 -1.81 -25.55 22.83
C GLY A 299 -1.43 -24.10 23.15
N SER A 300 -0.18 -23.70 22.91
CA SER A 300 0.29 -22.34 23.16
C SER A 300 -0.31 -21.33 22.17
N ALA A 301 -0.37 -20.05 22.57
CA ALA A 301 -0.92 -18.99 21.73
C ALA A 301 -0.16 -18.81 20.39
N ASN A 302 1.13 -19.15 20.34
CA ASN A 302 1.92 -19.14 19.10
C ASN A 302 1.54 -20.26 18.12
N GLN A 303 0.68 -21.21 18.50
CA GLN A 303 0.14 -22.26 17.63
C GLN A 303 -1.33 -22.05 17.26
N GLN A 304 -1.90 -20.92 17.66
CA GLN A 304 -3.30 -20.61 17.47
C GLN A 304 -3.51 -19.62 16.32
N TRP A 305 -4.53 -19.91 15.52
CA TRP A 305 -4.84 -19.22 14.28
C TRP A 305 -6.33 -18.89 14.20
N ASP A 306 -6.62 -17.71 13.68
CA ASP A 306 -7.96 -17.31 13.27
C ASP A 306 -8.09 -17.43 11.75
N LEU A 307 -9.25 -17.90 11.29
CA LEU A 307 -9.62 -17.87 9.88
C LEU A 307 -10.68 -16.78 9.68
N ILE A 308 -10.30 -15.72 8.97
CA ILE A 308 -11.14 -14.53 8.77
C ILE A 308 -11.70 -14.53 7.35
N THR A 309 -13.02 -14.62 7.20
CA THR A 309 -13.71 -14.65 5.89
C THR A 309 -14.30 -13.31 5.46
N ALA A 310 -14.37 -12.34 6.36
CA ALA A 310 -14.72 -10.95 6.05
C ALA A 310 -14.14 -10.00 7.10
N GLY A 311 -13.94 -8.72 6.78
CA GLY A 311 -13.48 -7.70 7.72
C GLY A 311 -12.84 -6.50 7.02
N LYS A 312 -12.24 -5.59 7.79
CA LYS A 312 -11.46 -4.45 7.26
C LYS A 312 -10.37 -4.93 6.31
N HIS A 313 -9.68 -6.02 6.64
CA HIS A 313 -8.60 -6.57 5.82
C HIS A 313 -9.02 -7.75 4.94
N ASN A 314 -10.26 -8.24 5.04
CA ASN A 314 -10.79 -9.20 4.07
C ASN A 314 -12.08 -8.65 3.48
N ASN A 315 -11.93 -7.88 2.40
CA ASN A 315 -13.00 -7.19 1.70
C ASN A 315 -13.41 -7.87 0.39
N ILE A 316 -12.96 -9.10 0.16
CA ILE A 316 -13.42 -9.90 -0.98
C ILE A 316 -14.90 -10.21 -0.78
N ARG A 317 -15.72 -9.88 -1.79
CA ARG A 317 -17.16 -10.16 -1.79
C ARG A 317 -17.39 -11.67 -1.77
N ASP A 318 -18.37 -12.09 -0.99
CA ASP A 318 -18.97 -13.44 -0.97
C ASP A 318 -18.23 -14.55 -0.21
N GLY A 319 -17.19 -14.25 0.58
CA GLY A 319 -16.64 -15.19 1.56
C GLY A 319 -15.80 -16.34 0.99
N ASP A 320 -15.53 -16.31 -0.32
CA ASP A 320 -14.75 -17.32 -1.05
C ASP A 320 -13.23 -17.31 -0.72
N ALA A 321 -12.78 -16.36 0.08
CA ALA A 321 -11.39 -16.24 0.49
C ALA A 321 -11.27 -16.04 2.01
N THR A 322 -10.23 -16.62 2.59
CA THR A 322 -9.90 -16.49 4.01
C THR A 322 -8.51 -15.91 4.21
N LEU A 323 -8.36 -15.12 5.27
CA LEU A 323 -7.05 -14.82 5.86
C LEU A 323 -6.76 -15.83 6.96
N VAL A 324 -5.55 -16.39 6.96
CA VAL A 324 -5.03 -17.18 8.08
C VAL A 324 -4.18 -16.26 8.96
N VAL A 325 -4.67 -15.96 10.16
CA VAL A 325 -4.11 -14.92 11.03
C VAL A 325 -3.63 -15.51 12.34
N SER A 326 -2.39 -15.23 12.75
CA SER A 326 -1.89 -15.64 14.06
C SER A 326 -2.63 -14.89 15.16
N THR A 327 -3.14 -15.59 16.17
CA THR A 327 -3.80 -14.94 17.32
C THR A 327 -2.83 -14.27 18.28
N LEU A 328 -1.55 -14.69 18.27
CA LEU A 328 -0.52 -14.12 19.13
C LEU A 328 -0.09 -12.72 18.69
N ILE A 329 0.20 -12.56 17.39
CA ILE A 329 0.71 -11.29 16.86
C ILE A 329 -0.24 -10.57 15.92
N ASN A 330 -1.38 -11.13 15.52
CA ASN A 330 -2.30 -10.59 14.50
C ASN A 330 -1.67 -10.40 13.10
N GLY A 331 -0.59 -11.13 12.79
CA GLY A 331 -0.01 -11.19 11.46
C GLY A 331 -0.79 -12.16 10.57
N CYS A 332 -0.88 -11.82 9.28
CA CYS A 332 -1.45 -12.65 8.23
C CYS A 332 -0.37 -13.54 7.61
N MET A 333 -0.69 -14.81 7.41
CA MET A 333 0.11 -15.72 6.59
C MET A 333 0.23 -15.14 5.18
N ASN A 334 1.46 -15.06 4.66
CA ASN A 334 1.78 -14.42 3.39
C ASN A 334 2.77 -15.27 2.59
N PHE A 335 2.51 -15.38 1.28
CA PHE A 335 3.39 -16.02 0.31
C PHE A 335 4.12 -15.00 -0.58
N ASP A 336 5.44 -15.07 -0.62
CA ASP A 336 6.28 -14.27 -1.53
C ASP A 336 7.22 -15.17 -2.33
N SER A 337 6.82 -15.50 -3.56
CA SER A 337 7.59 -16.35 -4.49
C SER A 337 8.97 -15.79 -4.83
N ARG A 338 9.19 -14.48 -4.65
CA ARG A 338 10.46 -13.81 -4.96
C ARG A 338 11.53 -14.05 -3.90
N ARG A 339 11.15 -14.60 -2.75
CA ARG A 339 12.10 -14.92 -1.68
C ARG A 339 12.82 -16.25 -1.96
N ALA A 340 13.99 -16.38 -1.36
CA ALA A 340 14.73 -17.64 -1.42
C ALA A 340 13.91 -18.80 -0.81
N PRO A 341 14.04 -20.03 -1.32
CA PRO A 341 13.44 -21.21 -0.72
C PRO A 341 13.75 -21.32 0.78
N GLY A 342 12.78 -21.76 1.56
CA GLY A 342 12.79 -21.81 3.03
C GLY A 342 12.43 -20.48 3.70
N ASN A 343 12.06 -19.46 2.92
CA ASN A 343 11.71 -18.12 3.39
C ASN A 343 10.59 -17.49 2.55
N GLN A 344 9.77 -18.31 1.88
CA GLN A 344 8.72 -17.83 0.96
C GLN A 344 7.36 -17.74 1.65
N VAL A 345 7.14 -18.50 2.72
CA VAL A 345 5.91 -18.47 3.52
C VAL A 345 6.22 -17.93 4.92
N LEU A 346 5.58 -16.80 5.26
CA LEU A 346 5.92 -15.97 6.42
C LEU A 346 4.64 -15.40 7.04
N LEU A 347 4.72 -14.92 8.27
CA LEU A 347 3.78 -13.92 8.76
C LEU A 347 4.21 -12.52 8.31
N PHE A 348 3.24 -11.76 7.85
CA PHE A 348 3.37 -10.36 7.51
C PHE A 348 2.15 -9.59 8.03
N SER A 349 2.28 -8.29 8.16
CA SER A 349 1.18 -7.41 8.50
C SER A 349 -0.02 -7.60 7.55
N CYS A 350 -1.23 -7.66 8.12
CA CYS A 350 -2.47 -7.75 7.35
C CYS A 350 -2.74 -6.41 6.64
N GLY A 351 -2.94 -6.43 5.31
CA GLY A 351 -3.09 -5.22 4.48
C GLY A 351 -1.98 -4.99 3.45
N GLY A 352 -1.12 -6.00 3.20
CA GLY A 352 -0.14 -6.00 2.11
C GLY A 352 1.06 -5.06 2.27
N ARG A 353 1.11 -4.22 3.31
CA ARG A 353 2.22 -3.30 3.60
C ARG A 353 2.77 -3.55 5.00
N ALA A 354 4.04 -3.18 5.19
CA ALA A 354 4.79 -3.50 6.40
C ALA A 354 4.31 -2.80 7.68
N ALA A 355 3.42 -1.80 7.59
CA ALA A 355 2.90 -1.08 8.77
C ALA A 355 1.38 -1.29 8.98
N GLY A 356 0.75 -2.30 8.35
CA GLY A 356 -0.67 -2.62 8.59
C GLY A 356 -1.64 -1.69 7.91
N GLU A 357 -1.15 -0.85 7.02
CA GLU A 357 -1.93 0.02 6.18
C GLU A 357 -2.14 -0.59 4.79
N GLY A 358 -3.28 -0.30 4.16
CA GLY A 358 -3.58 -0.76 2.81
C GLY A 358 -4.59 -1.90 2.77
N GLU A 359 -4.64 -2.53 1.61
CA GLU A 359 -5.55 -3.63 1.30
C GLU A 359 -4.75 -4.92 1.19
N THR A 360 -5.36 -6.02 1.61
CA THR A 360 -4.79 -7.35 1.51
C THR A 360 -4.57 -7.72 0.04
N THR A 361 -3.46 -8.37 -0.25
CA THR A 361 -3.11 -8.87 -1.57
C THR A 361 -3.39 -10.36 -1.67
N ASP A 362 -3.50 -10.89 -2.90
CA ASP A 362 -3.73 -12.32 -3.15
C ASP A 362 -2.65 -13.23 -2.55
N SER A 363 -1.49 -12.68 -2.19
CA SER A 363 -0.45 -13.37 -1.43
C SER A 363 -0.81 -13.73 0.01
N GLN A 364 -1.83 -13.09 0.57
CA GLN A 364 -2.28 -13.29 1.96
C GLN A 364 -3.64 -13.99 2.05
N LEU A 365 -4.27 -14.22 0.91
CA LEU A 365 -5.59 -14.79 0.81
C LEU A 365 -5.48 -16.25 0.39
N PHE A 366 -6.40 -17.07 0.89
CA PHE A 366 -6.47 -18.49 0.62
C PHE A 366 -7.90 -18.85 0.21
N ASP A 367 -8.06 -19.81 -0.70
CA ASP A 367 -9.39 -20.32 -1.02
C ASP A 367 -10.04 -20.91 0.25
N PHE A 368 -11.31 -20.59 0.44
CA PHE A 368 -12.08 -21.04 1.58
C PHE A 368 -13.38 -21.71 1.11
N GLU A 369 -13.35 -23.04 1.01
CA GLU A 369 -14.57 -23.83 0.90
C GLU A 369 -15.08 -24.14 2.31
N GLU A 370 -16.38 -23.93 2.57
CA GLU A 370 -17.05 -24.05 3.89
C GLU A 370 -16.35 -25.00 4.87
N VAL A 371 -15.66 -24.43 5.88
CA VAL A 371 -14.87 -25.09 6.94
C VAL A 371 -14.58 -26.57 6.69
N SER A 372 -13.85 -26.88 5.60
CA SER A 372 -13.23 -28.19 5.51
C SER A 372 -12.20 -28.27 6.62
N THR A 373 -12.43 -29.13 7.62
CA THR A 373 -11.50 -29.32 8.75
C THR A 373 -10.19 -29.97 8.31
N THR A 374 -10.05 -30.33 7.04
CA THR A 374 -8.81 -30.83 6.44
C THR A 374 -8.68 -30.38 4.99
N GLY A 375 -7.52 -29.86 4.59
CA GLY A 375 -7.32 -29.37 3.23
C GLY A 375 -5.88 -28.92 2.96
N VAL A 376 -5.66 -28.39 1.76
CA VAL A 376 -4.38 -27.76 1.40
C VAL A 376 -4.46 -26.25 1.65
N LEU A 377 -3.36 -25.65 2.09
CA LEU A 377 -3.24 -24.19 2.15
C LEU A 377 -2.62 -23.70 0.84
N ALA A 378 -3.47 -23.25 -0.09
CA ALA A 378 -3.06 -22.70 -1.38
C ALA A 378 -3.31 -21.18 -1.38
N PRO A 379 -2.27 -20.33 -1.45
CA PRO A 379 -2.46 -18.90 -1.55
C PRO A 379 -3.04 -18.54 -2.92
N LEU A 380 -3.88 -17.50 -3.00
CA LEU A 380 -4.56 -17.12 -4.25
C LEU A 380 -3.58 -16.72 -5.36
N ASN A 381 -2.49 -16.04 -5.02
CA ASN A 381 -1.42 -15.72 -6.00
C ASN A 381 -0.61 -16.95 -6.43
N GLY A 382 -0.80 -18.10 -5.78
CA GLY A 382 -0.29 -19.41 -6.21
C GLY A 382 -1.18 -20.11 -7.24
N ARG A 383 -2.40 -19.58 -7.48
CA ARG A 383 -3.36 -20.00 -8.51
C ARG A 383 -3.66 -21.50 -8.56
N GLY A 384 -3.59 -22.18 -7.42
CA GLY A 384 -3.81 -23.63 -7.33
C GLY A 384 -2.64 -24.52 -7.80
N ASP A 385 -1.56 -23.92 -8.31
CA ASP A 385 -0.32 -24.64 -8.66
C ASP A 385 0.65 -24.70 -7.48
N ILE A 386 0.55 -23.74 -6.55
CA ILE A 386 1.38 -23.66 -5.35
C ILE A 386 0.56 -23.95 -4.11
N CYS A 387 1.01 -24.94 -3.34
CA CYS A 387 0.46 -25.31 -2.05
C CYS A 387 1.55 -25.18 -1.01
N PHE A 388 1.19 -24.81 0.21
CA PHE A 388 2.15 -24.82 1.30
C PHE A 388 2.49 -26.23 1.71
N GLU A 389 3.77 -26.45 1.97
CA GLU A 389 4.37 -27.73 2.30
C GLU A 389 5.36 -27.53 3.44
N VAL A 390 5.38 -28.46 4.41
CA VAL A 390 6.41 -28.43 5.44
C VAL A 390 7.72 -29.01 4.89
N LYS A 391 8.75 -28.16 4.77
CA LYS A 391 10.10 -28.51 4.34
C LYS A 391 11.11 -28.15 5.42
N ASN A 392 11.90 -29.13 5.85
CA ASN A 392 12.92 -28.94 6.89
C ASN A 392 12.36 -28.31 8.18
N GLY A 393 11.14 -28.69 8.58
CA GLY A 393 10.46 -28.16 9.77
C GLY A 393 9.88 -26.75 9.63
N LYS A 394 9.91 -26.16 8.43
CA LYS A 394 9.32 -24.84 8.14
C LYS A 394 8.24 -24.97 7.07
N LEU A 395 7.24 -24.10 7.15
CA LEU A 395 6.26 -23.95 6.09
C LEU A 395 6.93 -23.22 4.92
N ASP A 396 6.79 -23.78 3.72
CA ASP A 396 7.34 -23.23 2.49
C ASP A 396 6.40 -23.58 1.32
N GLN A 397 6.73 -23.17 0.10
CA GLN A 397 5.96 -23.57 -1.08
C GLN A 397 6.36 -24.94 -1.63
N GLY A 398 5.40 -25.63 -2.25
CA GLY A 398 5.59 -26.80 -3.11
C GLY A 398 4.55 -26.81 -4.23
N ALA A 399 4.77 -27.64 -5.25
CA ALA A 399 3.77 -27.85 -6.30
C ALA A 399 2.54 -28.54 -5.71
N CYS A 400 1.34 -28.02 -5.95
CA CYS A 400 0.10 -28.59 -5.44
C CYS A 400 -0.10 -30.01 -5.95
N ASN A 401 -0.03 -30.97 -5.03
CA ASN A 401 -0.26 -32.38 -5.31
C ASN A 401 -0.99 -33.11 -4.17
N ALA A 402 -1.42 -32.38 -3.14
CA ALA A 402 -2.07 -32.89 -1.95
C ALA A 402 -1.29 -34.04 -1.28
N SER A 403 0.04 -34.00 -1.37
CA SER A 403 0.90 -34.92 -0.61
C SER A 403 0.72 -34.72 0.89
N ALA A 404 1.14 -35.71 1.68
CA ALA A 404 1.00 -35.66 3.14
C ALA A 404 1.61 -34.40 3.79
N GLY A 405 2.68 -33.85 3.20
CA GLY A 405 3.31 -32.61 3.66
C GLY A 405 2.53 -31.32 3.34
N GLN A 406 1.47 -31.40 2.52
CA GLN A 406 0.64 -30.28 2.07
C GLN A 406 -0.78 -30.28 2.64
N VAL A 407 -1.16 -31.37 3.31
CA VAL A 407 -2.50 -31.51 3.90
C VAL A 407 -2.44 -31.10 5.37
N PHE A 408 -3.35 -30.21 5.74
CA PHE A 408 -3.45 -29.66 7.08
C PHE A 408 -4.86 -29.86 7.64
N ALA A 409 -4.96 -30.22 8.92
CA ALA A 409 -6.20 -30.27 9.66
C ALA A 409 -6.39 -28.98 10.49
N ILE A 410 -7.57 -28.37 10.45
CA ILE A 410 -7.88 -27.10 11.12
C ILE A 410 -8.94 -27.36 12.17
N GLY A 411 -8.62 -27.04 13.43
CA GLY A 411 -9.61 -27.05 14.52
C GLY A 411 -9.99 -28.43 15.06
N GLU A 412 -9.26 -29.50 14.75
CA GLU A 412 -9.47 -30.78 15.43
C GLU A 412 -8.99 -30.69 16.90
N GLU A 413 -9.90 -30.92 17.85
CA GLU A 413 -9.55 -31.08 19.26
C GLU A 413 -8.50 -32.19 19.39
N SER A 414 -7.42 -31.91 20.13
CA SER A 414 -6.37 -32.89 20.40
C SER A 414 -6.93 -34.04 21.25
N ASP A 415 -7.05 -35.23 20.66
CA ASP A 415 -7.33 -36.51 21.35
C ASP A 415 -6.18 -36.98 22.29
N ALA A 416 -5.33 -36.06 22.74
CA ALA A 416 -4.27 -36.36 23.71
C ALA A 416 -4.79 -36.07 25.13
N PRO A 417 -4.87 -37.08 26.03
CA PRO A 417 -5.35 -36.86 27.38
C PRO A 417 -4.31 -36.02 28.14
N ALA A 418 -4.67 -34.76 28.44
CA ALA A 418 -3.95 -33.94 29.39
C ALA A 418 -3.95 -34.65 30.77
N PRO A 419 -2.81 -34.77 31.47
CA PRO A 419 -2.80 -35.32 32.82
C PRO A 419 -3.58 -34.37 33.74
N ALA A 420 -4.66 -34.89 34.34
CA ALA A 420 -5.54 -34.15 35.22
C ALA A 420 -4.75 -33.52 36.40
N PRO A 421 -4.93 -32.22 36.69
CA PRO A 421 -4.41 -31.62 37.92
C PRO A 421 -5.11 -32.26 39.12
N GLN A 422 -4.37 -33.01 39.93
CA GLN A 422 -4.85 -33.49 41.22
C GLN A 422 -4.90 -32.32 42.21
N VAL A 423 -6.08 -31.74 42.40
CA VAL A 423 -6.38 -30.91 43.56
C VAL A 423 -7.15 -31.77 44.57
N PRO A 424 -6.62 -32.01 45.79
CA PRO A 424 -7.33 -32.75 46.82
C PRO A 424 -8.62 -32.04 47.24
N ALA A 425 -9.73 -32.78 47.25
CA ALA A 425 -11.04 -32.29 47.65
C ALA A 425 -11.07 -31.84 49.12
N PRO A 426 -11.56 -30.63 49.44
CA PRO A 426 -11.99 -30.30 50.78
C PRO A 426 -13.35 -30.97 51.05
N GLN A 427 -13.42 -31.77 52.10
CA GLN A 427 -14.66 -32.36 52.58
C GLN A 427 -15.59 -31.28 53.16
N VAL A 428 -16.85 -31.24 52.71
CA VAL A 428 -17.91 -30.42 53.30
C VAL A 428 -18.81 -31.30 54.18
N PRO A 429 -18.94 -31.02 55.49
CA PRO A 429 -20.05 -31.54 56.29
C PRO A 429 -21.33 -30.72 56.09
N ALA A 430 -22.47 -31.43 56.16
CA ALA A 430 -23.84 -30.95 55.95
C ALA A 430 -24.32 -29.84 56.94
N PRO A 431 -25.44 -29.16 56.65
CA PRO A 431 -25.70 -27.78 57.05
C PRO A 431 -26.37 -27.66 58.42
N GLN A 432 -26.08 -26.54 59.11
CA GLN A 432 -26.89 -26.04 60.22
C GLN A 432 -27.20 -24.56 60.02
N VAL A 433 -28.48 -24.24 59.89
CA VAL A 433 -29.04 -22.88 59.91
C VAL A 433 -29.37 -22.51 61.36
N PRO A 434 -28.96 -21.33 61.84
CA PRO A 434 -29.98 -20.47 62.44
C PRO A 434 -29.84 -18.95 62.14
N ALA A 435 -30.98 -18.39 61.73
CA ALA A 435 -31.58 -17.08 62.01
C ALA A 435 -30.90 -15.74 61.61
N PRO A 436 -31.69 -14.72 61.21
CA PRO A 436 -31.23 -13.56 60.47
C PRO A 436 -30.77 -12.40 61.37
N GLN A 437 -29.67 -11.76 60.99
CA GLN A 437 -29.26 -10.46 61.53
C GLN A 437 -28.92 -9.51 60.39
N VAL A 438 -29.65 -8.40 60.31
CA VAL A 438 -29.39 -7.25 59.44
C VAL A 438 -28.38 -6.34 60.14
N PRO A 439 -27.30 -5.92 59.45
CA PRO A 439 -26.87 -4.53 59.61
C PRO A 439 -26.45 -3.83 58.30
N ALA A 440 -27.03 -2.63 58.13
CA ALA A 440 -26.55 -1.37 57.52
C ALA A 440 -25.76 -1.32 56.18
N PRO A 441 -26.03 -0.32 55.33
CA PRO A 441 -25.35 -0.15 54.04
C PRO A 441 -23.97 0.50 54.20
N GLN A 442 -22.92 -0.14 53.68
CA GLN A 442 -21.62 0.51 53.46
C GLN A 442 -21.54 1.03 52.04
N ALA A 443 -21.42 2.35 51.92
CA ALA A 443 -21.04 3.04 50.69
C ALA A 443 -19.53 2.87 50.47
N SER A 444 -19.15 2.22 49.38
CA SER A 444 -17.78 2.20 48.87
C SER A 444 -17.56 3.39 47.92
N ALA A 445 -16.67 4.30 48.31
CA ALA A 445 -16.17 5.36 47.45
C ALA A 445 -15.22 4.78 46.38
N PRO A 446 -15.14 5.37 45.16
CA PRO A 446 -14.21 4.92 44.13
C PRO A 446 -12.75 5.26 44.49
N PRO A 447 -11.77 4.42 44.14
CA PRO A 447 -10.36 4.74 44.34
C PRO A 447 -9.89 5.82 43.35
N ALA A 448 -9.12 6.78 43.85
CA ALA A 448 -8.50 7.83 43.07
C ALA A 448 -7.42 7.28 42.10
N PRO A 449 -7.22 7.87 40.91
CA PRO A 449 -6.22 7.41 39.95
C PRO A 449 -4.80 7.67 40.44
N ALA A 450 -3.90 6.70 40.26
CA ALA A 450 -2.48 6.86 40.53
C ALA A 450 -1.81 7.80 39.50
N PRO A 451 -0.76 8.55 39.88
CA PRO A 451 -0.07 9.48 38.97
C PRO A 451 0.68 8.70 37.87
N GLN A 452 0.42 9.04 36.60
CA GLN A 452 1.21 8.53 35.48
C GLN A 452 2.47 9.39 35.31
N VAL A 453 3.62 8.73 35.33
CA VAL A 453 4.92 9.32 34.96
C VAL A 453 5.06 9.19 33.43
N PRO A 454 5.36 10.27 32.68
CA PRO A 454 5.57 10.18 31.24
C PRO A 454 6.81 9.33 30.92
N ALA A 455 6.66 8.36 30.02
CA ALA A 455 7.78 7.60 29.48
C ALA A 455 8.65 8.50 28.57
N PRO A 456 9.98 8.36 28.61
CA PRO A 456 10.87 9.13 27.75
C PRO A 456 10.75 8.71 26.27
N PRO A 457 10.96 9.62 25.31
CA PRO A 457 10.89 9.30 23.88
C PRO A 457 12.01 8.34 23.46
N THR A 458 11.64 7.31 22.71
CA THR A 458 12.49 6.27 22.13
C THR A 458 13.11 6.76 20.82
N THR A 459 14.37 7.19 20.89
CA THR A 459 15.22 7.50 19.72
C THR A 459 15.59 6.20 18.97
N PRO A 460 15.43 6.10 17.63
CA PRO A 460 15.99 4.98 16.87
C PRO A 460 17.51 5.03 16.89
N SER A 461 18.11 3.84 16.88
CA SER A 461 19.52 3.64 16.58
C SER A 461 19.82 4.02 15.11
N LYS A 462 20.20 5.29 14.92
CA LYS A 462 20.76 5.96 13.75
C LYS A 462 19.83 6.21 12.55
N LEU A 463 19.75 7.49 12.16
CA LEU A 463 19.22 7.96 10.89
C LEU A 463 19.92 7.30 9.70
N ASN A 464 19.15 6.91 8.69
CA ASN A 464 19.70 6.56 7.38
C ASN A 464 19.83 7.83 6.54
N ALA A 465 21.07 8.27 6.29
CA ALA A 465 21.33 9.51 5.58
C ALA A 465 20.73 9.53 4.16
N ALA A 466 20.81 8.41 3.42
CA ALA A 466 20.27 8.33 2.06
C ALA A 466 18.74 8.42 2.07
N SER A 467 18.07 7.64 2.93
CA SER A 467 16.60 7.69 3.03
C SER A 467 16.09 9.02 3.60
N THR A 468 16.85 9.67 4.47
CA THR A 468 16.53 11.01 4.98
C THR A 468 16.63 12.05 3.87
N ALA A 469 17.71 12.02 3.09
CA ALA A 469 17.90 12.91 1.94
C ALA A 469 16.86 12.67 0.83
N GLU A 470 16.43 11.42 0.65
CA GLU A 470 15.35 11.05 -0.25
C GLU A 470 14.00 11.61 0.22
N ALA A 471 13.65 11.37 1.49
CA ALA A 471 12.38 11.76 2.08
C ALA A 471 12.20 13.27 2.20
N HIS A 472 13.27 13.99 2.49
CA HIS A 472 13.22 15.43 2.75
C HIS A 472 14.03 16.24 1.74
N LYS A 473 13.67 16.10 0.46
CA LYS A 473 14.25 16.91 -0.61
C LYS A 473 13.78 18.35 -0.51
N ARG A 474 14.72 19.29 -0.62
CA ARG A 474 14.41 20.72 -0.69
C ARG A 474 13.62 21.02 -1.96
N ASP A 475 12.54 21.78 -1.80
CA ASP A 475 11.84 22.39 -2.92
C ASP A 475 12.54 23.69 -3.31
N ASP A 476 13.33 23.64 -4.38
CA ASP A 476 14.03 24.80 -4.93
C ASP A 476 13.12 25.69 -5.79
N THR A 477 11.92 25.21 -6.15
CA THR A 477 10.90 26.01 -6.87
C THR A 477 10.02 26.84 -5.91
N ALA A 478 10.23 26.68 -4.61
CA ALA A 478 9.37 27.25 -3.57
C ALA A 478 9.47 28.79 -3.49
N THR A 479 8.32 29.45 -3.53
CA THR A 479 8.16 30.83 -3.07
C THR A 479 7.98 30.83 -1.55
N ARG A 480 9.05 31.24 -0.86
CA ARG A 480 9.11 31.33 0.60
C ARG A 480 8.60 32.71 1.03
N ALA A 481 7.47 32.73 1.71
CA ALA A 481 6.94 33.94 2.33
C ALA A 481 7.80 34.39 3.51
N LEU A 482 8.31 33.41 4.28
CA LEU A 482 9.28 33.60 5.35
C LEU A 482 10.35 32.51 5.21
N SER A 483 11.60 32.84 5.51
CA SER A 483 12.72 31.89 5.45
C SER A 483 13.49 31.89 6.75
N SER A 484 13.79 30.70 7.28
CA SER A 484 14.58 30.49 8.49
C SER A 484 14.12 31.32 9.70
N VAL A 485 12.80 31.42 9.90
CA VAL A 485 12.17 32.11 11.03
C VAL A 485 11.92 31.15 12.20
N GLN A 486 11.83 31.68 13.42
CA GLN A 486 11.31 30.95 14.56
C GLN A 486 9.78 31.05 14.61
N ILE A 487 9.13 29.98 15.05
CA ILE A 487 7.69 30.02 15.36
C ILE A 487 7.56 30.06 16.87
N LYS A 488 7.08 31.18 17.40
CA LYS A 488 6.98 31.47 18.82
C LYS A 488 5.55 31.26 19.31
N THR A 489 5.40 30.55 20.42
CA THR A 489 4.14 30.48 21.16
C THR A 489 3.83 31.84 21.79
N SER A 490 2.56 32.09 22.16
CA SER A 490 2.17 33.25 22.96
C SER A 490 2.90 33.34 24.32
N SER A 491 3.30 32.19 24.89
CA SER A 491 4.11 32.11 26.11
C SER A 491 5.60 32.44 25.91
N GLY A 492 6.05 32.70 24.67
CA GLY A 492 7.42 33.07 24.35
C GLY A 492 8.40 31.91 24.14
N GLN A 493 7.91 30.67 24.04
CA GLN A 493 8.72 29.50 23.66
C GLN A 493 8.81 29.38 22.14
N CYS A 494 9.84 28.71 21.64
CA CYS A 494 10.02 28.44 20.22
C CYS A 494 9.70 26.98 19.91
N LEU A 495 9.02 26.74 18.80
CA LEU A 495 8.89 25.39 18.25
C LEU A 495 10.26 24.87 17.82
N SER A 496 10.53 23.60 18.08
CA SER A 496 11.79 22.94 17.79
C SER A 496 11.57 21.51 17.35
N VAL A 497 12.45 21.04 16.47
CA VAL A 497 12.49 19.66 15.99
C VAL A 497 13.87 19.07 16.27
N ASP A 498 13.90 17.82 16.71
CA ASP A 498 15.12 17.02 16.83
C ASP A 498 15.13 15.99 15.69
N PRO A 499 16.07 16.05 14.74
CA PRO A 499 16.15 15.12 13.62
C PRO A 499 16.21 13.64 14.01
N GLU A 500 16.70 13.32 15.21
CA GLU A 500 16.89 11.94 15.64
C GLU A 500 15.66 11.38 16.38
N SER A 501 14.65 12.19 16.64
CA SER A 501 13.50 11.82 17.48
C SER A 501 12.36 11.08 16.77
N GLY A 502 12.54 10.69 15.51
CA GLY A 502 11.50 10.17 14.62
C GLY A 502 11.83 8.77 14.12
N ASP A 503 11.47 8.41 12.89
CA ASP A 503 11.86 7.15 12.26
C ASP A 503 13.26 7.24 11.59
N PHE A 504 13.72 6.14 10.98
CA PHE A 504 15.02 6.08 10.32
C PHE A 504 15.19 7.05 9.12
N ARG A 505 14.10 7.66 8.64
CA ARG A 505 14.07 8.66 7.56
C ARG A 505 13.95 10.09 8.08
N ALA A 506 13.88 10.28 9.40
CA ALA A 506 13.49 11.54 10.04
C ALA A 506 12.03 11.95 9.77
N ASN A 507 11.13 10.99 9.51
CA ASN A 507 9.69 11.23 9.57
C ASN A 507 9.16 11.06 11.00
N LEU A 508 7.93 11.50 11.23
CA LEU A 508 7.21 11.37 12.50
C LEU A 508 7.91 12.05 13.67
N LEU A 509 8.70 13.09 13.40
CA LEU A 509 9.42 13.82 14.45
C LEU A 509 8.41 14.67 15.24
N PRO A 510 8.36 14.53 16.57
CA PRO A 510 7.58 15.42 17.40
C PRO A 510 8.06 16.88 17.26
N ILE A 511 7.13 17.82 17.29
CA ILE A 511 7.44 19.25 17.37
C ILE A 511 7.26 19.67 18.83
N THR A 512 8.31 20.20 19.45
CA THR A 512 8.35 20.56 20.87
C THR A 512 8.45 22.06 21.06
N ALA A 513 7.92 22.57 22.17
CA ALA A 513 8.07 23.97 22.58
C ALA A 513 9.18 24.08 23.61
N VAL A 514 10.25 24.78 23.26
CA VAL A 514 11.46 24.93 24.09
C VAL A 514 11.84 26.40 24.23
N ALA A 515 12.84 26.70 25.06
CA ALA A 515 13.38 28.06 25.13
C ALA A 515 13.93 28.50 23.77
N CYS A 516 13.63 29.73 23.36
CA CYS A 516 14.10 30.27 22.09
C CYS A 516 15.63 30.45 22.09
N ASP A 517 16.28 29.88 21.08
CA ASP A 517 17.69 30.10 20.77
C ASP A 517 17.81 30.48 19.29
N ALA A 518 18.27 31.70 19.03
CA ALA A 518 18.39 32.23 17.68
C ALA A 518 19.38 31.44 16.80
N ASN A 519 20.29 30.67 17.41
CA ASN A 519 21.30 29.86 16.72
C ASN A 519 20.89 28.38 16.57
N ALA A 520 19.81 27.94 17.23
CA ALA A 520 19.37 26.56 17.15
C ALA A 520 18.73 26.27 15.78
N ALA A 521 19.41 25.50 14.95
CA ALA A 521 18.93 25.13 13.61
C ALA A 521 17.58 24.38 13.66
N GLY A 522 17.36 23.56 14.70
CA GLY A 522 16.10 22.85 14.93
C GLY A 522 14.90 23.77 15.21
N GLN A 523 15.12 25.05 15.48
CA GLN A 523 14.07 26.06 15.72
C GLN A 523 13.77 26.95 14.50
N LYS A 524 14.34 26.63 13.33
CA LYS A 524 14.20 27.42 12.11
C LYS A 524 13.25 26.75 11.13
N PHE A 525 12.30 27.54 10.64
CA PHE A 525 11.28 27.09 9.70
C PHE A 525 11.16 28.05 8.53
N ASP A 526 10.82 27.49 7.38
CA ASP A 526 10.40 28.21 6.19
C ASP A 526 8.87 28.13 6.07
N VAL A 527 8.28 29.20 5.56
CA VAL A 527 6.85 29.26 5.25
C VAL A 527 6.70 29.38 3.75
N ILE A 528 6.22 28.33 3.11
CA ILE A 528 6.15 28.22 1.65
C ILE A 528 4.71 28.38 1.20
N THR A 529 4.45 29.41 0.38
CA THR A 529 3.10 29.74 -0.12
C THR A 529 2.88 29.31 -1.57
N LYS A 530 3.95 28.93 -2.27
CA LYS A 530 3.90 28.34 -3.61
C LYS A 530 5.13 27.46 -3.82
N GLY A 531 5.05 26.40 -4.63
CA GLY A 531 6.18 25.53 -4.99
C GLY A 531 5.71 24.19 -5.54
N ARG A 532 6.63 23.25 -5.77
CA ARG A 532 6.35 21.86 -6.15
C ARG A 532 5.33 21.20 -5.22
N HIS A 533 5.42 21.52 -3.93
CA HIS A 533 4.55 20.93 -2.90
C HIS A 533 3.49 21.90 -2.36
N ASN A 534 3.27 23.07 -2.98
CA ASN A 534 2.14 23.93 -2.61
C ASN A 534 1.65 24.75 -3.81
N ASP A 535 0.45 24.44 -4.30
CA ASP A 535 -0.27 25.21 -5.31
C ASP A 535 -1.60 25.76 -4.77
N ALA A 536 -1.88 25.57 -3.47
CA ALA A 536 -3.15 25.92 -2.85
C ALA A 536 -3.18 27.41 -2.45
N GLN A 537 -4.10 28.16 -3.05
CA GLN A 537 -4.31 29.57 -2.69
C GLN A 537 -4.72 29.74 -1.23
N GLY A 538 -4.11 30.71 -0.53
CA GLY A 538 -4.38 30.99 0.89
C GLY A 538 -3.90 29.89 1.83
N ALA A 539 -2.94 29.08 1.39
CA ALA A 539 -2.32 28.03 2.19
C ALA A 539 -0.81 28.23 2.29
N ALA A 540 -0.22 27.71 3.36
CA ALA A 540 1.21 27.55 3.47
C ALA A 540 1.58 26.14 3.92
N LEU A 541 2.76 25.69 3.46
CA LEU A 541 3.54 24.67 4.14
C LEU A 541 4.41 25.35 5.20
N VAL A 542 4.52 24.72 6.36
CA VAL A 542 5.53 25.06 7.37
C VAL A 542 6.60 23.96 7.31
N VAL A 543 7.82 24.34 6.94
CA VAL A 543 8.90 23.40 6.63
C VAL A 543 10.08 23.62 7.56
N SER A 544 10.62 22.57 8.18
CA SER A 544 11.85 22.67 8.94
C SER A 544 13.02 23.07 8.03
N SER A 545 13.70 24.17 8.34
CA SER A 545 14.86 24.61 7.56
C SER A 545 16.06 23.66 7.73
N LEU A 546 16.12 22.93 8.84
CA LEU A 546 17.19 21.97 9.14
C LEU A 546 17.17 20.75 8.22
N MET A 547 15.99 20.16 8.03
CA MET A 547 15.87 18.87 7.35
C MET A 547 14.97 18.90 6.14
N GLN A 548 14.21 19.96 5.89
CA GLN A 548 13.24 20.09 4.78
C GLN A 548 11.99 19.20 4.88
N GLY A 549 11.64 18.75 6.09
CA GLY A 549 10.36 18.10 6.39
C GLY A 549 9.25 19.12 6.68
N CYS A 550 8.02 18.75 6.34
CA CYS A 550 6.81 19.56 6.48
C CYS A 550 6.08 19.23 7.78
N PHE A 551 5.47 20.23 8.41
CA PHE A 551 4.43 19.99 9.42
C PHE A 551 3.33 19.13 8.80
N ASN A 552 2.86 18.13 9.54
CA ASN A 552 1.82 17.21 9.12
C ASN A 552 0.85 16.95 10.28
N PHE A 553 -0.44 16.94 9.96
CA PHE A 553 -1.53 16.64 10.88
C PHE A 553 -2.25 15.34 10.53
N ASP A 554 -2.18 14.35 11.41
CA ASP A 554 -2.92 13.09 11.28
C ASP A 554 -3.82 12.84 12.49
N SER A 555 -5.12 13.08 12.32
CA SER A 555 -6.13 12.89 13.37
C SER A 555 -6.29 11.44 13.81
N ARG A 556 -5.76 10.47 13.04
CA ARG A 556 -5.83 9.04 13.36
C ARG A 556 -4.76 8.63 14.38
N ARG A 557 -3.73 9.45 14.58
CA ARG A 557 -2.71 9.21 15.60
C ARG A 557 -3.24 9.53 17.00
N ARG A 558 -2.59 8.94 18.00
CA ARG A 558 -2.88 9.20 19.42
C ARG A 558 -2.64 10.68 19.73
N ALA A 559 -3.41 11.23 20.66
CA ALA A 559 -3.21 12.59 21.16
C ALA A 559 -1.74 12.78 21.61
N GLY A 560 -1.15 13.93 21.29
CA GLY A 560 0.27 14.20 21.52
C GLY A 560 1.21 13.79 20.37
N ASP A 561 0.76 12.96 19.42
CA ASP A 561 1.53 12.56 18.21
C ASP A 561 0.83 12.96 16.90
N GLN A 562 -0.29 13.69 16.99
CA GLN A 562 -1.12 14.08 15.84
C GLN A 562 -0.45 15.14 14.97
N VAL A 563 0.49 15.90 15.53
CA VAL A 563 1.26 16.94 14.83
C VAL A 563 2.74 16.57 14.83
N ASN A 564 3.33 16.38 13.66
CA ASN A 564 4.72 15.94 13.50
C ASN A 564 5.38 16.55 12.25
N ILE A 565 6.69 16.35 12.12
CA ILE A 565 7.39 16.54 10.85
C ILE A 565 7.28 15.26 10.02
N PHE A 566 6.92 15.43 8.76
CA PHE A 566 6.88 14.36 7.77
C PHE A 566 7.45 14.86 6.44
N SER A 567 7.90 13.96 5.61
CA SER A 567 8.32 14.24 4.23
C SER A 567 7.28 15.08 3.48
N CYS A 568 7.76 16.14 2.83
CA CYS A 568 6.90 17.03 2.05
C CYS A 568 6.39 16.26 0.82
N GLY A 569 5.08 16.08 0.68
CA GLY A 569 4.50 15.23 -0.37
C GLY A 569 3.63 14.08 0.14
N GLY A 570 3.33 14.02 1.43
CA GLY A 570 2.34 13.10 2.02
C GLY A 570 2.71 11.61 2.00
N ARG A 571 3.87 11.22 1.44
CA ARG A 571 4.41 9.86 1.44
C ARG A 571 5.77 9.85 2.13
N ALA A 572 6.07 8.80 2.87
CA ALA A 572 7.26 8.68 3.73
C ALA A 572 8.62 8.79 2.99
N ASP A 573 8.63 8.66 1.67
CA ASP A 573 9.80 8.79 0.78
C ASP A 573 9.86 10.17 0.08
N GLY A 574 8.92 11.07 0.36
CA GLY A 574 8.83 12.37 -0.32
C GLY A 574 8.34 12.31 -1.78
N SER A 575 7.99 11.13 -2.31
CA SER A 575 7.66 10.95 -3.74
C SER A 575 6.24 11.38 -4.13
N GLY A 576 5.42 11.82 -3.18
CA GLY A 576 4.00 12.14 -3.39
C GLY A 576 3.67 13.62 -3.63
N ARG A 577 2.37 13.93 -3.58
CA ARG A 577 1.83 15.29 -3.58
C ARG A 577 1.45 15.69 -2.16
N VAL A 578 1.62 16.96 -1.84
CA VAL A 578 1.14 17.51 -0.58
C VAL A 578 -0.33 17.16 -0.38
N THR A 579 -0.67 16.78 0.84
CA THR A 579 -2.05 16.51 1.25
C THR A 579 -2.56 17.66 2.10
N ASN A 580 -3.88 17.76 2.26
CA ASN A 580 -4.48 18.77 3.13
C ASN A 580 -4.03 18.63 4.61
N SER A 581 -3.41 17.52 5.00
CA SER A 581 -2.75 17.35 6.31
C SER A 581 -1.49 18.18 6.50
N GLN A 582 -0.85 18.62 5.42
CA GLN A 582 0.38 19.41 5.46
C GLN A 582 0.17 20.88 5.10
N LEU A 583 -1.05 21.24 4.66
CA LEU A 583 -1.41 22.60 4.27
C LEU A 583 -2.13 23.31 5.40
N PHE A 584 -1.67 24.51 5.72
CA PHE A 584 -2.25 25.36 6.77
C PHE A 584 -2.86 26.60 6.17
N THR A 585 -3.99 27.06 6.70
CA THR A 585 -4.57 28.36 6.31
C THR A 585 -3.57 29.47 6.61
N PHE A 586 -3.20 30.25 5.60
CA PHE A 586 -2.20 31.30 5.74
C PHE A 586 -2.51 32.48 4.81
N ALA A 587 -2.59 33.68 5.38
CA ALA A 587 -2.66 34.92 4.63
C ALA A 587 -1.23 35.41 4.33
N ALA A 588 -0.95 35.71 3.06
CA ALA A 588 0.37 36.16 2.64
C ALA A 588 0.81 37.41 3.42
N GLY A 589 2.06 37.40 3.92
CA GLY A 589 2.64 38.50 4.71
C GLY A 589 2.27 38.50 6.19
N SER A 590 1.45 37.55 6.68
CA SER A 590 1.18 37.42 8.11
C SER A 590 2.40 36.90 8.88
N THR A 591 2.83 37.62 9.92
CA THR A 591 3.87 37.20 10.86
C THR A 591 3.32 36.87 12.25
N GLY A 592 2.00 36.89 12.43
CA GLY A 592 1.34 36.60 13.71
C GLY A 592 0.79 37.82 14.44
N PRO A 593 -0.04 37.61 15.48
CA PRO A 593 -0.47 36.31 16.00
C PRO A 593 -1.39 35.57 15.02
N ILE A 594 -1.08 34.31 14.70
CA ILE A 594 -1.90 33.46 13.82
C ILE A 594 -2.22 32.13 14.48
N ALA A 595 -3.38 31.55 14.13
CA ALA A 595 -3.68 30.16 14.44
C ALA A 595 -3.25 29.26 13.29
N LEU A 596 -2.49 28.19 13.58
CA LEU A 596 -2.14 27.18 12.59
C LEU A 596 -3.29 26.17 12.49
N GLN A 597 -4.04 26.24 11.39
CA GLN A 597 -5.20 25.38 11.12
C GLN A 597 -4.92 24.45 9.94
N PRO A 598 -4.85 23.12 10.14
CA PRO A 598 -4.66 22.18 9.05
C PRO A 598 -5.91 22.10 8.17
N ARG A 599 -5.72 21.99 6.85
CA ARG A 599 -6.83 22.00 5.88
C ARG A 599 -7.65 20.71 5.87
N ASN A 600 -7.11 19.58 6.34
CA ASN A 600 -7.85 18.32 6.45
C ASN A 600 -8.74 18.24 7.69
N ALA A 601 -8.70 19.23 8.59
CA ALA A 601 -9.53 19.28 9.78
C ALA A 601 -9.97 20.73 10.08
N VAL A 602 -10.99 21.18 9.34
CA VAL A 602 -11.57 22.52 9.51
C VAL A 602 -12.10 22.68 10.94
N GLY A 603 -11.74 23.78 11.60
CA GLY A 603 -12.11 24.04 13.00
C GLY A 603 -11.16 23.43 14.03
N THR A 604 -10.07 22.79 13.58
CA THR A 604 -8.96 22.36 14.44
C THR A 604 -7.83 23.38 14.40
N CYS A 605 -7.27 23.71 15.56
CA CYS A 605 -6.16 24.63 15.75
C CYS A 605 -5.04 23.92 16.50
N PHE A 606 -3.80 24.24 16.15
CA PHE A 606 -2.65 23.74 16.91
C PHE A 606 -2.51 24.47 18.24
N VAL A 607 -2.10 23.72 19.26
CA VAL A 607 -1.85 24.19 20.63
C VAL A 607 -0.61 23.52 21.18
N VAL A 608 0.04 24.14 22.16
CA VAL A 608 1.09 23.44 22.91
C VAL A 608 0.48 22.80 24.15
N ARG A 609 0.61 21.47 24.26
CA ARG A 609 0.19 20.67 25.43
C ARG A 609 1.38 19.87 25.92
N GLU A 610 1.68 19.98 27.21
CA GLU A 610 2.80 19.25 27.84
C GLU A 610 4.16 19.45 27.12
N GLY A 611 4.38 20.65 26.57
CA GLY A 611 5.62 20.99 25.85
C GLY A 611 5.71 20.42 24.43
N ARG A 612 4.66 19.78 23.91
CA ARG A 612 4.56 19.33 22.52
C ARG A 612 3.47 20.09 21.76
N LEU A 613 3.68 20.25 20.46
CA LEU A 613 2.64 20.74 19.57
C LEU A 613 1.60 19.63 19.37
N ASP A 614 0.34 19.96 19.60
CA ASP A 614 -0.80 19.06 19.53
C ASP A 614 -1.99 19.86 18.95
N GLN A 615 -3.21 19.31 19.04
CA GLN A 615 -4.42 19.92 18.51
C GLN A 615 -5.50 20.17 19.57
N ALA A 616 -6.36 21.14 19.27
CA ALA A 616 -7.62 21.40 19.95
C ALA A 616 -8.65 21.99 18.97
N GLY A 617 -9.91 22.05 19.36
CA GLY A 617 -10.90 22.84 18.64
C GLY A 617 -10.52 24.33 18.67
N CYS A 618 -10.71 25.03 17.56
CA CYS A 618 -10.40 26.46 17.45
C CYS A 618 -11.30 27.29 18.36
N ASP A 619 -10.69 28.03 19.29
CA ASP A 619 -11.37 28.94 20.22
C ASP A 619 -10.76 30.35 20.24
N GLY A 620 -9.64 30.56 19.53
CA GLY A 620 -8.96 31.85 19.45
C GLY A 620 -8.21 32.24 20.74
N SER A 621 -8.04 31.31 21.68
CA SER A 621 -7.26 31.54 22.89
C SER A 621 -5.78 31.75 22.57
N GLU A 622 -5.06 32.43 23.47
CA GLU A 622 -3.63 32.69 23.30
C GLU A 622 -2.82 31.40 23.13
N ALA A 623 -3.28 30.28 23.70
CA ALA A 623 -2.64 28.98 23.55
C ALA A 623 -2.62 28.45 22.10
N GLN A 624 -3.46 28.99 21.22
CA GLN A 624 -3.55 28.63 19.80
C GLN A 624 -2.83 29.61 18.88
N LEU A 625 -2.24 30.69 19.44
CA LEU A 625 -1.66 31.77 18.67
C LEU A 625 -0.13 31.68 18.61
N PHE A 626 0.39 31.81 17.40
CA PHE A 626 1.81 31.74 17.09
C PHE A 626 2.30 33.00 16.35
N THR A 627 3.54 33.39 16.61
CA THR A 627 4.24 34.48 15.92
C THR A 627 5.42 33.92 15.14
N LEU A 628 5.59 34.34 13.88
CA LEU A 628 6.68 33.93 13.01
C LEU A 628 7.71 35.07 12.97
N ALA A 629 8.89 34.86 13.55
CA ALA A 629 9.87 35.93 13.83
C ALA A 629 11.33 35.50 13.64
#